data_AF-A0A809PQS7-F1
#
_entry.id   AF-A0A809PQS7-F1
#
_cell.length_a   1.000
_cell.length_b   1.000
_cell.length_c   1.000
_cell.angle_alpha   90.00
_cell.angle_beta   90.00
_cell.angle_gamma   90.00
#
_symmetry.space_group_name_H-M   'P 1'
#
loop_
_entity.id
_entity.type
_entity.pdbx_description
1 polymer ?
#
loop_
_entity_poly.entity_id
_entity_poly.type
_entity_poly.pdbx_seq_one_letter_code
_entity_poly.pdbx_strand_id
1 'polypeptide(L)'
;MMFHSRSDMTQVCYDLGKLTVTVESSQENKSYQANFAEICGFRLLDEGDLLEFWPACSDSEHWVFQIEGGGWYAQESLRPGFLRKDIAAIKEFFIASSNGCVSVLAWEEPELKSC
;
A
#
# COMPACT_ATOMS: atom_id res chain seq x y z
N MET A 1 -17.99 9.93 6.04
CA MET A 1 -16.58 9.74 6.45
C MET A 1 -15.75 10.29 5.32
N MET A 2 -14.80 11.19 5.57
CA MET A 2 -13.93 11.75 4.52
C MET A 2 -12.62 10.95 4.50
N PHE A 3 -12.33 10.35 3.35
CA PHE A 3 -11.04 9.77 3.02
C PHE A 3 -10.30 10.84 2.21
N HIS A 4 -9.21 11.38 2.75
CA HIS A 4 -8.45 12.43 2.08
C HIS A 4 -6.97 12.07 2.13
N SER A 5 -6.39 11.83 0.96
CA SER A 5 -4.93 11.76 0.79
C SER A 5 -4.45 13.06 0.17
N ARG A 6 -3.22 13.45 0.52
CA ARG A 6 -2.49 14.57 -0.09
C ARG A 6 -1.65 14.13 -1.30
N SER A 7 -1.88 12.91 -1.79
CA SER A 7 -1.14 12.33 -2.90
C SER A 7 -2.08 11.66 -3.89
N ASP A 8 -1.80 11.81 -5.17
CA ASP A 8 -2.46 11.09 -6.26
C ASP A 8 -1.50 10.04 -6.82
N MET A 9 -1.97 8.81 -6.97
CA MET A 9 -1.18 7.75 -7.59
C MET A 9 -1.14 7.94 -9.11
N THR A 10 0.08 7.94 -9.65
CA THR A 10 0.32 8.18 -11.09
C THR A 10 0.78 6.93 -11.83
N GLN A 11 1.42 5.99 -11.12
CA GLN A 11 1.91 4.76 -11.75
C GLN A 11 1.98 3.60 -10.75
N VAL A 12 1.60 2.41 -11.23
CA VAL A 12 1.89 1.12 -10.57
C VAL A 12 2.62 0.25 -11.58
N CYS A 13 3.86 -0.14 -11.28
CA CYS A 13 4.69 -0.97 -12.14
C CYS A 13 5.08 -2.25 -11.40
N TYR A 14 4.73 -3.39 -11.96
CA TYR A 14 5.18 -4.70 -11.49
C TYR A 14 6.13 -5.31 -12.51
N ASP A 15 7.33 -5.69 -12.06
CA ASP A 15 8.34 -6.32 -12.90
C ASP A 15 9.15 -7.35 -12.10
N LEU A 16 9.12 -8.61 -12.53
CA LEU A 16 9.89 -9.72 -11.95
C LEU A 16 9.84 -9.81 -10.41
N GLY A 17 8.65 -9.61 -9.81
CA GLY A 17 8.46 -9.69 -8.36
C GLY A 17 8.67 -8.37 -7.62
N LYS A 18 9.18 -7.34 -8.30
CA LYS A 18 9.31 -5.98 -7.77
C LYS A 18 8.03 -5.19 -8.04
N LEU A 19 7.68 -4.33 -7.10
CA LEU A 19 6.58 -3.38 -7.25
C LEU A 19 7.10 -1.98 -7.00
N THR A 20 6.88 -1.09 -7.95
CA THR A 20 7.08 0.35 -7.77
C THR A 20 5.73 1.04 -7.87
N VAL A 21 5.38 1.80 -6.84
CA VAL A 21 4.21 2.68 -6.84
C VAL A 21 4.68 4.11 -6.78
N THR A 22 4.26 4.90 -7.76
CA THR A 22 4.57 6.33 -7.87
C THR A 22 3.35 7.13 -7.48
N VAL A 23 3.54 8.10 -6.60
CA VAL A 23 2.53 9.10 -6.23
C VAL A 23 3.06 10.50 -6.49
N GLU A 24 2.16 11.45 -6.73
CA GLU A 24 2.44 12.87 -6.83
C GLU A 24 1.82 13.58 -5.63
N SER A 25 2.63 14.37 -4.92
CA SER A 25 2.15 15.18 -3.80
C SER A 25 1.43 16.41 -4.33
N SER A 26 0.16 16.58 -3.94
CA SER A 26 -0.64 17.74 -4.30
C SER A 26 -0.19 19.03 -3.61
N GLN A 27 0.64 18.94 -2.57
CA GLN A 27 1.19 20.10 -1.86
C GLN A 27 2.55 20.54 -2.38
N GLU A 28 3.42 19.59 -2.72
CA GLU A 28 4.81 19.88 -3.07
C GLU A 28 5.08 19.90 -4.58
N ASN A 29 4.11 19.46 -5.40
CA ASN A 29 4.29 19.29 -6.84
C ASN A 29 5.56 18.46 -7.15
N LYS A 30 5.74 17.38 -6.39
CA LYS A 30 6.84 16.42 -6.46
C LYS A 30 6.31 15.01 -6.56
N SER A 31 7.05 14.15 -7.24
CA SER A 31 6.75 12.72 -7.30
C SER A 31 7.59 11.94 -6.30
N TYR A 32 6.98 10.91 -5.73
CA TYR A 32 7.59 9.97 -4.80
C TYR A 32 7.34 8.54 -5.24
N GLN A 33 8.26 7.64 -4.90
CA GLN A 33 8.17 6.21 -5.21
C GLN A 33 8.36 5.35 -3.98
N ALA A 34 7.58 4.28 -3.90
CA ALA A 34 7.71 3.20 -2.95
C ALA A 34 8.13 1.97 -3.73
N ASN A 35 9.36 1.52 -3.49
CA ASN A 35 9.99 0.44 -4.24
C ASN A 35 10.10 -0.81 -3.37
N PHE A 36 9.27 -1.80 -3.66
CA PHE A 36 9.32 -3.10 -3.02
C PHE A 36 10.21 -4.04 -3.83
N ALA A 37 11.26 -4.56 -3.21
CA ALA A 37 12.21 -5.45 -3.87
C ALA A 37 11.63 -6.85 -4.16
N GLU A 38 10.73 -7.33 -3.31
CA GLU A 38 10.04 -8.60 -3.48
C GLU A 38 8.68 -8.58 -2.79
N ILE A 39 7.61 -8.79 -3.56
CA ILE A 39 6.23 -8.86 -3.05
C ILE A 39 5.64 -10.27 -3.14
N CYS A 40 4.74 -10.58 -2.21
CA CYS A 40 3.87 -11.75 -2.27
C CYS A 40 2.67 -11.50 -3.20
N GLY A 41 2.24 -10.24 -3.30
CA GLY A 41 1.10 -9.80 -4.10
C GLY A 41 0.68 -8.38 -3.73
N PHE A 42 -0.15 -7.77 -4.55
CA PHE A 42 -0.76 -6.47 -4.27
C PHE A 42 -2.21 -6.44 -4.73
N ARG A 43 -3.01 -5.55 -4.14
CA ARG A 43 -4.35 -5.19 -4.57
C ARG A 43 -4.38 -3.70 -4.87
N LEU A 44 -4.87 -3.32 -6.05
CA LEU A 44 -5.25 -1.95 -6.38
C LEU A 44 -6.77 -1.86 -6.19
N LEU A 45 -7.21 -0.96 -5.33
CA LEU A 45 -8.59 -0.83 -4.87
C LEU A 45 -9.04 0.64 -4.92
N ASP A 46 -10.35 0.85 -4.94
CA ASP A 46 -10.94 2.16 -4.68
C ASP A 46 -10.70 2.56 -3.21
N GLU A 47 -10.59 3.85 -2.91
CA GLU A 47 -10.41 4.34 -1.54
C GLU A 47 -11.54 3.91 -0.61
N GLY A 48 -12.75 3.81 -1.17
CA GLY A 48 -13.96 3.40 -0.46
C GLY A 48 -13.95 1.93 -0.02
N ASP A 49 -13.04 1.11 -0.54
CA ASP A 49 -12.92 -0.31 -0.18
C ASP A 49 -11.98 -0.56 1.00
N LEU A 50 -11.33 0.50 1.53
CA LEU A 50 -10.35 0.42 2.62
C LEU A 50 -10.63 1.44 3.76
N LEU A 51 -11.91 1.76 3.97
CA LEU A 51 -12.39 2.76 4.95
C LEU A 51 -11.91 2.55 6.39
N GLU A 52 -11.58 1.32 6.78
CA GLU A 52 -11.07 0.99 8.11
C GLU A 52 -9.68 1.58 8.41
N PHE A 53 -8.86 1.85 7.39
CA PHE A 53 -7.49 2.38 7.56
C PHE A 53 -7.43 3.90 7.49
N TRP A 54 -8.38 4.53 6.78
CA TRP A 54 -8.42 5.97 6.60
C TRP A 54 -8.42 6.81 7.88
N PRO A 55 -9.05 6.42 9.02
CA PRO A 55 -8.94 7.17 10.26
C PRO A 55 -7.52 7.41 10.76
N ALA A 56 -6.57 6.51 10.43
CA ALA A 56 -5.16 6.63 10.80
C ALA A 56 -4.31 7.31 9.72
N CYS A 57 -4.79 7.38 8.48
CA CYS A 57 -4.02 7.81 7.30
C CYS A 57 -4.48 9.16 6.73
N SER A 58 -5.75 9.53 6.93
CA SER A 58 -6.34 10.74 6.37
C SER A 58 -5.57 11.99 6.80
N ASP A 59 -5.37 12.90 5.85
CA ASP A 59 -4.66 14.19 6.01
C ASP A 59 -3.20 14.09 6.51
N SER A 60 -2.63 12.88 6.52
CA SER A 60 -1.22 12.66 6.83
C SER A 60 -0.31 13.22 5.74
N GLU A 61 0.89 13.65 6.14
CA GLU A 61 1.99 13.95 5.21
C GLU A 61 2.64 12.67 4.67
N HIS A 62 2.39 11.54 5.32
CA HIS A 62 2.81 10.22 4.87
C HIS A 62 1.78 9.59 3.94
N TRP A 63 2.26 8.80 2.99
CA TRP A 63 1.44 8.13 1.98
C TRP A 63 1.67 6.61 1.94
N VAL A 64 2.59 6.10 2.77
CA VAL A 64 2.84 4.67 2.97
C VAL A 64 2.71 4.36 4.46
N PHE A 65 1.91 3.34 4.78
CA PHE A 65 1.62 2.90 6.14
C PHE A 65 1.80 1.39 6.23
N GLN A 66 2.30 0.88 7.35
CA GLN A 66 2.29 -0.55 7.61
C GLN A 66 0.98 -0.94 8.32
N ILE A 67 0.30 -1.97 7.84
CA ILE A 67 -0.86 -2.55 8.51
C ILE A 67 -0.38 -3.67 9.43
N GLU A 68 -0.61 -3.50 10.73
CA GLU A 68 -0.21 -4.48 11.76
C GLU A 68 -1.29 -5.55 12.01
N GLY A 69 -2.53 -5.33 11.57
CA GLY A 69 -3.63 -6.27 11.75
C GLY A 69 -4.93 -5.83 11.08
N GLY A 70 -5.87 -6.77 10.92
CA GLY A 70 -7.19 -6.52 10.32
C GLY A 70 -7.21 -6.34 8.80
N GLY A 71 -6.03 -6.21 8.17
CA GLY A 71 -5.87 -6.05 6.72
C GLY A 71 -6.03 -7.30 5.88
N TRP A 72 -5.66 -7.16 4.61
CA TRP A 72 -5.75 -8.21 3.62
C TRP A 72 -4.98 -9.47 4.06
N TYR A 73 -3.78 -9.35 4.64
CA TYR A 73 -3.03 -10.52 5.10
C TYR A 73 -3.85 -11.37 6.08
N ALA A 74 -4.50 -10.71 7.06
CA ALA A 74 -5.32 -11.38 8.06
C ALA A 74 -6.53 -12.07 7.42
N GLN A 75 -7.19 -11.40 6.46
CA GLN A 75 -8.32 -11.97 5.72
C GLN A 75 -7.90 -13.15 4.83
N GLU A 76 -6.79 -13.01 4.10
CA GLU A 76 -6.26 -14.01 3.18
C GLU A 76 -5.78 -15.26 3.93
N SER A 77 -5.28 -15.08 5.16
CA SER A 77 -4.87 -16.16 6.08
C SER A 77 -6.01 -17.10 6.47
N LEU A 78 -7.27 -16.66 6.33
CA LEU A 78 -8.45 -17.51 6.54
C LEU A 78 -8.76 -18.40 5.32
N ARG A 79 -8.17 -18.12 4.15
CA ARG A 79 -8.45 -18.87 2.92
C ARG A 79 -7.69 -20.21 2.93
N PRO A 80 -8.37 -21.36 2.73
CA PRO A 80 -7.71 -22.68 2.82
C PRO A 80 -6.50 -22.88 1.88
N GLY A 81 -6.48 -22.20 0.73
CA GLY A 81 -5.42 -22.30 -0.27
C GLY A 81 -4.28 -21.30 -0.11
N PHE A 82 -4.31 -20.42 0.90
CA PHE A 82 -3.23 -19.45 1.10
C PHE A 82 -2.06 -20.12 1.85
N LEU A 83 -1.06 -20.53 1.08
CA LEU A 83 0.12 -21.24 1.59
C LEU A 83 0.93 -20.40 2.61
N ARG A 84 0.86 -19.07 2.51
CA ARG A 84 1.73 -18.17 3.24
C ARG A 84 1.16 -17.69 4.58
N LYS A 85 -0.01 -18.17 4.99
CA LYS A 85 -0.74 -17.76 6.21
C LYS A 85 0.05 -17.87 7.53
N ASP A 86 1.04 -18.77 7.57
CA ASP A 86 1.85 -19.06 8.78
C ASP A 86 3.27 -18.48 8.66
N ILE A 87 3.54 -17.64 7.66
CA ILE A 87 4.86 -17.03 7.47
C ILE A 87 4.89 -15.67 8.17
N ALA A 88 5.40 -15.67 9.41
CA ALA A 88 5.48 -14.49 10.27
C ALA A 88 6.29 -13.30 9.69
N ALA A 89 7.03 -13.51 8.60
CA ALA A 89 7.84 -12.48 7.96
C ALA A 89 7.07 -11.59 6.96
N ILE A 90 5.83 -11.93 6.59
CA ILE A 90 5.08 -11.12 5.62
C ILE A 90 4.53 -9.88 6.30
N LYS A 91 4.87 -8.72 5.74
CA LYS A 91 4.38 -7.40 6.13
C LYS A 91 3.31 -6.94 5.14
N GLU A 92 2.28 -6.25 5.62
CA GLU A 92 1.29 -5.59 4.79
C GLU A 92 1.51 -4.08 4.82
N PHE A 93 1.49 -3.46 3.64
CA PHE A 93 1.63 -2.02 3.47
C PHE A 93 0.42 -1.46 2.73
N PHE A 94 -0.07 -0.32 3.21
CA PHE A 94 -1.10 0.47 2.59
C PHE A 94 -0.51 1.75 1.99
N ILE A 95 -0.74 1.95 0.71
CA ILE A 95 -0.36 3.15 -0.03
C ILE A 95 -1.62 3.98 -0.24
N ALA A 96 -1.69 5.11 0.46
CA ALA A 96 -2.86 5.98 0.50
C ALA A 96 -2.78 7.04 -0.61
N SER A 97 -3.74 7.05 -1.53
CA SER A 97 -3.88 8.10 -2.54
C SER A 97 -5.35 8.45 -2.77
N SER A 98 -5.63 9.56 -3.46
CA SER A 98 -6.98 10.08 -3.71
C SER A 98 -7.65 9.57 -4.99
N ASN A 99 -6.94 8.78 -5.80
CA ASN A 99 -7.45 8.18 -7.05
C ASN A 99 -7.14 6.67 -7.22
N GLY A 100 -6.72 6.02 -6.14
CA GLY A 100 -6.64 4.59 -5.92
C GLY A 100 -5.86 4.29 -4.65
N CYS A 101 -6.02 3.10 -4.09
CA CYS A 101 -5.22 2.63 -2.97
C CYS A 101 -4.51 1.33 -3.31
N VAL A 102 -3.31 1.13 -2.78
CA VAL A 102 -2.59 -0.14 -2.95
C VAL A 102 -2.37 -0.79 -1.60
N SER A 103 -2.85 -2.03 -1.42
CA SER A 103 -2.39 -2.91 -0.35
C SER A 103 -1.34 -3.86 -0.92
N VAL A 104 -0.17 -3.94 -0.28
CA VAL A 104 0.97 -4.73 -0.72
C VAL A 104 1.36 -5.70 0.38
N LEU A 105 1.41 -6.99 0.06
CA LEU A 105 2.05 -7.99 0.91
C LEU A 105 3.50 -8.13 0.47
N ALA A 106 4.45 -7.82 1.34
CA ALA A 106 5.87 -7.81 1.03
C ALA A 106 6.70 -8.50 2.12
N TRP A 107 7.92 -8.88 1.76
CA TRP A 107 8.87 -9.46 2.72
C TRP A 107 9.61 -8.40 3.53
N GLU A 108 9.82 -7.23 2.93
CA GLU A 108 10.60 -6.14 3.50
C GLU A 108 9.90 -4.81 3.31
N GLU A 109 10.36 -3.79 4.02
CA GLU A 109 9.89 -2.41 3.84
C GLU A 109 10.29 -1.86 2.46
N PRO A 110 9.44 -1.01 1.85
CA PRO A 110 9.79 -0.39 0.58
C PRO A 110 10.88 0.68 0.77
N GLU A 111 11.74 0.82 -0.24
CA GLU A 111 12.63 1.97 -0.34
C GLU A 111 11.85 3.17 -0.88
N LEU A 112 11.81 4.26 -0.10
CA LEU A 112 11.14 5.51 -0.48
C LEU A 112 12.11 6.46 -1.18
N LYS A 113 11.73 6.98 -2.34
CA LYS A 113 12.53 7.93 -3.14
C LYS A 113 11.71 9.11 -3.62
N SER A 114 12.31 10.30 -3.67
CA SER A 114 11.80 11.42 -4.48
C SER A 114 12.31 11.30 -5.92
N CYS A 115 11.48 11.67 -6.90
CA CYS A 115 11.82 11.65 -8.32
C CYS A 115 12.00 13.06 -8.89
#